data_AF-A0A1V5YUX4-F1
#
_entry.id   AF-A0A1V5YUX4-F1
#
_cell.length_a   1.000
_cell.length_b   1.000
_cell.length_c   1.000
_cell.angle_alpha   90.00
_cell.angle_beta   90.00
_cell.angle_gamma   90.00
#
_symmetry.space_group_name_H-M   'P 1'
#
loop_
_entity.id
_entity.type
_entity.pdbx_description
1 polymer ?
#
loop_
_entity_poly.entity_id
_entity_poly.type
_entity_poly.pdbx_seq_one_letter_code
_entity_poly.pdbx_strand_id
1 'polypeptide(L)'
;MSAQSSEFCIESSGGVLLRRKDIYVAQLEGDYETMGRQHGELAAAACGDVVALYMNGLLSKLIAQAVPSISRSAAWLIQELFRRRNSRDYGADLKAHLRGLAQAYNLPLADAERLLVMPDIFHYLAGKTFTTLTSPPSCSCFFACGAATQDGKLIVGRNFDFFGRGVWNDNQALIVMRPSDGQAFCWIGALGVCGSGQGFNESGLIVGLHSKFTTDLRTQGAPIFKLVHEILAYCTTVEEAVARITAAPRLCGLSLFITGSRERTAAIVGYSATHHELIRPEKEYLVRTNHYVTADMQRLQRGPVAFMRHTQARFQRITALIEEKYGTLRVEDGPSILSDCIDPYEDRKRLAGNLVAATNNVQSIVFSPDDDTLWLAHGDFPVCLNDRYCGFSMSALLQGDEGNYEKEDLPGGSPLTGEERRGLYEFLQAWSAHLDNLDNSRAVQHLLRAAEIVPGEPVFPRLAGLILLKEKKYARALPLLLKNAEYPYRDALAHAESLLWVGRCLDLMGRRDEALDYYRQSSALNAQPVCAAAERNMNTAFKAHQMWSVTPEFVIGAALAKY
;
A
#
# COMPACT_ATOMS: atom_id res chain seq x y z
N MET A 1 14.30 6.59 37.32
CA MET A 1 13.69 7.93 37.51
C MET A 1 12.86 8.20 36.28
N SER A 2 11.53 8.07 36.41
CA SER A 2 10.59 8.27 35.31
C SER A 2 10.56 9.76 34.96
N ALA A 3 11.03 10.11 33.77
CA ALA A 3 10.63 11.37 33.16
C ALA A 3 9.12 11.25 32.88
N GLN A 4 8.30 11.92 33.69
CA GLN A 4 6.96 12.29 33.27
C GLN A 4 7.15 13.11 31.99
N SER A 5 6.91 12.51 30.82
CA SER A 5 6.90 13.26 29.58
C SER A 5 5.76 14.27 29.70
N SER A 6 6.08 15.56 29.61
CA SER A 6 5.08 16.59 29.42
C SER A 6 4.13 16.14 28.32
N GLU A 7 2.85 16.03 28.65
CA GLU A 7 1.81 15.52 27.76
C GLU A 7 1.80 16.40 26.50
N PHE A 8 2.15 15.83 25.35
CA PHE A 8 2.12 16.57 24.09
C PHE A 8 0.65 16.87 23.78
N CYS A 9 0.29 18.15 23.92
CA CYS A 9 -1.02 18.71 23.58
C CYS A 9 -0.80 20.02 22.83
N ILE A 10 -1.38 20.15 21.64
CA ILE A 10 -1.41 21.37 20.85
C ILE A 10 -2.88 21.73 20.64
N GLU A 11 -3.25 22.96 20.93
CA GLU A 11 -4.58 23.49 20.65
C GLU A 11 -4.46 24.62 19.62
N SER A 12 -5.30 24.60 18.59
CA SER A 12 -5.38 25.67 17.60
C SER A 12 -6.77 25.77 16.99
N SER A 13 -7.31 26.99 16.91
CA SER A 13 -8.63 27.26 16.32
C SER A 13 -9.78 26.36 16.85
N GLY A 14 -9.69 25.91 18.12
CA GLY A 14 -10.65 25.01 18.75
C GLY A 14 -10.45 23.51 18.44
N GLY A 15 -9.47 23.15 17.61
CA GLY A 15 -9.04 21.77 17.44
C GLY A 15 -7.93 21.42 18.44
N VAL A 16 -7.86 20.15 18.82
CA VAL A 16 -6.89 19.62 19.78
C VAL A 16 -6.08 18.50 19.12
N LEU A 17 -4.76 18.50 19.32
CA LEU A 17 -3.86 17.44 18.90
C LEU A 17 -3.12 16.89 20.11
N LEU A 18 -3.33 15.61 20.36
CA LEU A 18 -2.69 14.87 21.43
C LEU A 18 -1.69 13.88 20.84
N ARG A 19 -0.66 13.52 21.62
CA ARG A 19 0.16 12.34 21.34
C ARG A 19 -0.12 11.29 22.40
N ARG A 20 -0.63 10.14 21.97
CA ARG A 20 -0.97 8.99 22.84
C ARG A 20 -0.32 7.75 22.25
N LYS A 21 0.44 7.04 23.08
CA LYS A 21 1.23 5.86 22.64
C LYS A 21 2.02 6.12 21.36
N ASP A 22 2.65 7.30 21.29
CA ASP A 22 3.44 7.81 20.17
C ASP A 22 2.68 8.10 18.87
N ILE A 23 1.35 7.91 18.85
CA ILE A 23 0.45 8.18 17.72
C ILE A 23 -0.24 9.53 17.94
N TYR A 24 -0.43 10.27 16.85
CA TYR A 24 -1.18 11.52 16.87
C TYR A 24 -2.70 11.25 16.94
N VAL A 25 -3.39 11.93 17.84
CA VAL A 25 -4.85 11.94 17.93
C VAL A 25 -5.32 13.37 17.75
N ALA A 26 -5.89 13.68 16.58
CA ALA A 26 -6.45 14.99 16.27
C ALA A 26 -7.96 14.96 16.49
N GLN A 27 -8.47 15.93 17.25
CA GLN A 27 -9.88 16.12 17.57
C GLN A 27 -10.33 17.44 16.93
N LEU A 28 -11.16 17.32 15.89
CA LEU A 28 -11.61 18.44 15.06
C LEU A 28 -13.13 18.60 15.18
N GLU A 29 -13.60 19.85 15.25
CA GLU A 29 -15.02 20.16 15.41
C GLU A 29 -15.45 21.41 14.65
N GLY A 30 -16.68 21.38 14.13
CA GLY A 30 -17.34 22.52 13.50
C GLY A 30 -17.74 22.25 12.05
N ASP A 31 -17.89 23.30 11.27
CA ASP A 31 -18.04 23.14 9.82
C ASP A 31 -16.74 22.62 9.19
N TYR A 32 -16.85 22.04 7.99
CA TYR A 32 -15.69 21.41 7.34
C TYR A 32 -14.55 22.38 7.05
N GLU A 33 -14.82 23.66 6.78
CA GLU A 33 -13.76 24.66 6.58
C GLU A 33 -13.00 24.93 7.88
N THR A 34 -13.70 25.05 8.99
CA THR A 34 -13.12 25.19 10.33
C THR A 34 -12.27 23.98 10.69
N MET A 35 -12.80 22.77 10.51
CA MET A 35 -12.05 21.53 10.77
C MET A 35 -10.81 21.41 9.86
N GLY A 36 -10.92 21.82 8.59
CA GLY A 36 -9.78 21.86 7.68
C GLY A 36 -8.67 22.83 8.14
N ARG A 37 -9.06 24.00 8.67
CA ARG A 37 -8.11 24.96 9.24
C ARG A 37 -7.46 24.41 10.49
N GLN A 38 -8.25 23.87 11.43
CA GLN A 38 -7.74 23.19 12.63
C GLN A 38 -6.73 22.09 12.26
N HIS A 39 -7.09 21.21 11.32
CA HIS A 39 -6.22 20.12 10.89
C HIS A 39 -4.88 20.61 10.36
N GLY A 40 -4.90 21.61 9.48
CA GLY A 40 -3.70 22.19 8.90
C GLY A 40 -2.82 22.91 9.92
N GLU A 41 -3.41 23.67 10.85
CA GLU A 41 -2.67 24.39 11.90
C GLU A 41 -2.00 23.42 12.89
N LEU A 42 -2.75 22.39 13.32
CA LEU A 42 -2.24 21.35 14.21
C LEU A 42 -1.11 20.54 13.54
N ALA A 43 -1.28 20.18 12.26
CA ALA A 43 -0.25 19.50 11.50
C ALA A 43 1.00 20.38 11.30
N ALA A 44 0.82 21.65 10.92
CA ALA A 44 1.91 22.60 10.77
C ALA A 44 2.72 22.77 12.06
N ALA A 45 2.05 22.83 13.21
CA ALA A 45 2.68 22.95 14.52
C ALA A 45 3.44 21.68 14.94
N ALA A 46 2.91 20.49 14.62
CA ALA A 46 3.51 19.22 15.05
C ALA A 46 4.61 18.69 14.12
N CYS A 47 4.38 18.74 12.80
CA CYS A 47 5.24 18.11 11.79
C CYS A 47 5.49 19.00 10.56
N GLY A 48 5.05 20.25 10.58
CA GLY A 48 5.10 21.13 9.39
C GLY A 48 4.17 20.63 8.28
N ASP A 49 4.56 20.87 7.03
CA ASP A 49 3.81 20.48 5.83
C ASP A 49 4.38 19.21 5.15
N VAL A 50 5.17 18.41 5.88
CA VAL A 50 5.92 17.26 5.33
C VAL A 50 5.05 16.29 4.55
N VAL A 51 3.87 15.94 5.06
CA VAL A 51 2.92 15.02 4.41
C VAL A 51 2.31 15.66 3.16
N ALA A 52 1.97 16.95 3.22
CA ALA A 52 1.43 17.68 2.07
C ALA A 52 2.46 17.82 0.95
N LEU A 53 3.70 18.19 1.27
CA LEU A 53 4.82 18.26 0.33
C LEU A 53 5.14 16.90 -0.28
N TYR A 54 5.11 15.85 0.53
CA TYR A 54 5.30 14.48 0.07
C TYR A 54 4.25 14.10 -0.99
N MET A 55 2.97 14.33 -0.68
CA MET A 55 1.86 14.04 -1.60
C MET A 55 1.94 14.87 -2.88
N ASN A 56 2.30 16.15 -2.79
CA ASN A 56 2.47 17.02 -3.95
C ASN A 56 3.59 16.53 -4.88
N GLY A 57 4.71 16.13 -4.27
CA GLY A 57 5.90 15.68 -4.97
C GLY A 57 5.77 14.31 -5.62
N LEU A 58 4.82 13.46 -5.17
CA LEU A 58 4.76 12.07 -5.58
C LEU A 58 4.71 11.91 -7.09
N LEU A 59 3.75 12.53 -7.78
CA LEU A 59 3.62 12.41 -9.23
C LEU A 59 4.89 12.85 -9.98
N SER A 60 5.55 13.93 -9.52
CA SER A 60 6.79 14.40 -10.14
C SER A 60 7.92 13.39 -9.99
N LYS A 61 8.04 12.73 -8.83
CA LYS A 61 9.02 11.66 -8.60
C LYS A 61 8.76 10.47 -9.52
N LEU A 62 7.50 10.08 -9.70
CA LEU A 62 7.13 8.97 -10.60
C LEU A 62 7.50 9.28 -12.05
N ILE A 63 7.17 10.48 -12.54
CA ILE A 63 7.51 10.90 -13.90
C ILE A 63 9.01 11.03 -14.08
N ALA A 64 9.75 11.48 -13.05
CA ALA A 64 11.19 11.63 -13.12
C ALA A 64 11.93 10.33 -13.41
N GLN A 65 11.36 9.17 -13.08
CA GLN A 65 11.94 7.86 -13.44
C GLN A 65 11.97 7.63 -14.96
N ALA A 66 11.00 8.19 -15.69
CA ALA A 66 10.91 8.06 -17.14
C ALA A 66 11.54 9.25 -17.88
N VAL A 67 11.25 10.48 -17.44
CA VAL A 67 11.70 11.72 -18.10
C VAL A 67 12.09 12.78 -17.07
N PRO A 68 13.31 12.71 -16.49
CA PRO A 68 13.74 13.59 -15.40
C PRO A 68 13.61 15.10 -15.72
N SER A 69 13.97 15.50 -16.95
CA SER A 69 14.14 16.90 -17.36
C SER A 69 12.84 17.71 -17.39
N ILE A 70 11.68 17.07 -17.62
CA ILE A 70 10.37 17.74 -17.70
C ILE A 70 9.40 17.28 -16.60
N SER A 71 9.87 16.47 -15.66
CA SER A 71 9.04 15.77 -14.67
C SER A 71 8.11 16.69 -13.88
N ARG A 72 8.61 17.83 -13.39
CA ARG A 72 7.83 18.81 -12.62
C ARG A 72 6.74 19.47 -13.47
N SER A 73 7.09 19.95 -14.66
CA SER A 73 6.13 20.63 -15.56
C SER A 73 5.06 19.66 -16.07
N ALA A 74 5.44 18.41 -16.39
CA ALA A 74 4.50 17.37 -16.79
C ALA A 74 3.55 16.99 -15.64
N ALA A 75 4.08 16.79 -14.43
CA ALA A 75 3.26 16.50 -13.25
C ALA A 75 2.24 17.60 -12.98
N TRP A 76 2.69 18.86 -12.99
CA TRP A 76 1.81 20.01 -12.77
C TRP A 76 0.71 20.10 -13.83
N LEU A 77 1.04 19.92 -15.12
CA LEU A 77 0.06 19.96 -16.19
C LEU A 77 -0.99 18.86 -16.03
N ILE A 78 -0.57 17.62 -15.72
CA ILE A 78 -1.49 16.49 -15.50
C ILE A 78 -2.40 16.78 -14.30
N GLN A 79 -1.83 17.23 -13.18
CA GLN A 79 -2.60 17.58 -11.98
C GLN A 79 -3.60 18.70 -12.26
N GLU A 80 -3.20 19.76 -12.97
CA GLU A 80 -4.08 20.88 -13.29
C GLU A 80 -5.22 20.48 -14.23
N LEU A 81 -4.94 19.60 -15.20
CA LEU A 81 -5.98 19.05 -16.08
C LEU A 81 -7.03 18.24 -15.30
N PHE A 82 -6.59 17.33 -14.43
CA PHE A 82 -7.48 16.55 -13.58
C PHE A 82 -8.23 17.43 -12.60
N ARG A 83 -7.57 18.42 -11.99
CA ARG A 83 -8.19 19.38 -11.09
C ARG A 83 -9.33 20.13 -11.77
N ARG A 84 -9.06 20.77 -12.92
CA ARG A 84 -10.09 21.52 -13.67
C ARG A 84 -11.27 20.64 -14.04
N ARG A 85 -11.02 19.40 -14.45
CA ARG A 85 -12.04 18.47 -14.90
C ARG A 85 -12.91 17.91 -13.78
N ASN A 86 -12.38 17.79 -12.57
CA ASN A 86 -13.05 17.13 -11.44
C ASN A 86 -13.43 18.10 -10.29
N SER A 87 -13.03 19.38 -10.33
CA SER A 87 -13.27 20.35 -9.25
C SER A 87 -14.74 20.57 -8.85
N ARG A 88 -15.68 20.23 -9.73
CA ARG A 88 -17.14 20.23 -9.44
C ARG A 88 -17.58 18.97 -8.71
N ASP A 89 -16.84 17.88 -8.88
CA ASP A 89 -17.13 16.55 -8.36
C ASP A 89 -16.44 16.30 -7.01
N TYR A 90 -15.84 17.31 -6.37
CA TYR A 90 -15.16 17.17 -5.06
C TYR A 90 -16.10 17.12 -3.86
N GLY A 91 -17.36 17.56 -4.03
CA GLY A 91 -18.30 17.72 -2.91
C GLY A 91 -18.06 19.02 -2.15
N ALA A 92 -19.13 19.56 -1.54
CA ALA A 92 -19.07 20.83 -0.81
C ALA A 92 -18.17 20.72 0.43
N ASP A 93 -18.35 19.64 1.19
CA ASP A 93 -17.68 19.37 2.47
C ASP A 93 -16.17 19.28 2.31
N LEU A 94 -15.70 18.38 1.45
CA LEU A 94 -14.28 18.18 1.23
C LEU A 94 -13.63 19.42 0.61
N LYS A 95 -14.35 20.17 -0.24
CA LYS A 95 -13.85 21.43 -0.78
C LYS A 95 -13.74 22.52 0.29
N ALA A 96 -14.66 22.56 1.25
CA ALA A 96 -14.59 23.45 2.40
C ALA A 96 -13.41 23.07 3.30
N HIS A 97 -13.24 21.78 3.60
CA HIS A 97 -12.07 21.26 4.34
C HIS A 97 -10.75 21.62 3.66
N LEU A 98 -10.62 21.42 2.35
CA LEU A 98 -9.43 21.80 1.60
C LEU A 98 -9.18 23.32 1.62
N ARG A 99 -10.23 24.15 1.70
CA ARG A 99 -10.07 25.61 1.84
C ARG A 99 -9.47 25.97 3.19
N GLY A 100 -9.96 25.38 4.28
CA GLY A 100 -9.38 25.57 5.61
C GLY A 100 -7.92 25.09 5.68
N LEU A 101 -7.64 23.91 5.13
CA LEU A 101 -6.29 23.35 5.10
C LEU A 101 -5.33 24.21 4.26
N ALA A 102 -5.81 24.74 3.13
CA ALA A 102 -5.04 25.66 2.30
C ALA A 102 -4.74 26.99 3.02
N GLN A 103 -5.70 27.54 3.78
CA GLN A 103 -5.48 28.73 4.60
C GLN A 103 -4.39 28.48 5.65
N ALA A 104 -4.46 27.36 6.36
CA ALA A 104 -3.51 27.00 7.41
C ALA A 104 -2.06 26.85 6.88
N TYR A 105 -1.88 26.24 5.71
CA TYR A 105 -0.56 26.11 5.07
C TYR A 105 -0.15 27.34 4.23
N ASN A 106 -0.98 28.39 4.17
CA ASN A 106 -0.77 29.54 3.30
C ASN A 106 -0.55 29.15 1.81
N LEU A 107 -1.38 28.21 1.34
CA LEU A 107 -1.35 27.69 -0.03
C LEU A 107 -2.55 28.19 -0.84
N PRO A 108 -2.41 28.37 -2.16
CA PRO A 108 -3.57 28.53 -3.04
C PRO A 108 -4.50 27.30 -2.93
N LEU A 109 -5.82 27.52 -2.88
CA LEU A 109 -6.80 26.41 -2.85
C LEU A 109 -6.59 25.41 -4.00
N ALA A 110 -6.19 25.90 -5.18
CA ALA A 110 -5.89 25.04 -6.33
C ALA A 110 -4.78 24.03 -6.04
N ASP A 111 -3.83 24.34 -5.16
CA ASP A 111 -2.73 23.44 -4.80
C ASP A 111 -3.23 22.34 -3.86
N ALA A 112 -4.05 22.68 -2.86
CA ALA A 112 -4.72 21.70 -2.00
C ALA A 112 -5.65 20.76 -2.80
N GLU A 113 -6.39 21.31 -3.77
CA GLU A 113 -7.21 20.53 -4.70
C GLU A 113 -6.39 19.54 -5.54
N ARG A 114 -5.14 19.86 -5.91
CA ARG A 114 -4.27 18.92 -6.64
C ARG A 114 -3.79 17.76 -5.77
N LEU A 115 -3.61 17.98 -4.45
CA LEU A 115 -3.27 16.90 -3.52
C LEU A 115 -4.38 15.85 -3.48
N LEU A 116 -5.64 16.30 -3.47
CA LEU A 116 -6.81 15.45 -3.37
C LEU A 116 -6.91 14.43 -4.52
N VAL A 117 -6.65 14.86 -5.76
CA VAL A 117 -6.81 14.02 -6.96
C VAL A 117 -5.58 13.18 -7.28
N MET A 118 -4.50 13.30 -6.51
CA MET A 118 -3.26 12.57 -6.76
C MET A 118 -3.48 11.04 -6.81
N PRO A 119 -4.20 10.41 -5.87
CA PRO A 119 -4.50 8.98 -5.97
C PRO A 119 -5.24 8.62 -7.26
N ASP A 120 -6.23 9.39 -7.68
CA ASP A 120 -6.99 9.10 -8.91
C ASP A 120 -6.12 9.22 -10.17
N ILE A 121 -5.25 10.23 -10.24
CA ILE A 121 -4.26 10.38 -11.32
C ILE A 121 -3.33 9.17 -11.34
N PHE A 122 -2.84 8.75 -10.18
CA PHE A 122 -1.96 7.61 -10.04
C PHE A 122 -2.59 6.33 -10.64
N HIS A 123 -3.81 6.00 -10.22
CA HIS A 123 -4.51 4.82 -10.71
C HIS A 123 -4.89 4.92 -12.20
N TYR A 124 -5.24 6.12 -12.69
CA TYR A 124 -5.47 6.35 -14.11
C TYR A 124 -4.22 6.09 -14.96
N LEU A 125 -3.07 6.64 -14.56
CA LEU A 125 -1.81 6.46 -15.29
C LEU A 125 -1.34 5.00 -15.24
N ALA A 126 -1.42 4.36 -14.07
CA ALA A 126 -1.09 2.95 -13.90
C ALA A 126 -2.02 2.04 -14.74
N GLY A 127 -3.31 2.36 -14.84
CA GLY A 127 -4.24 1.66 -15.75
C GLY A 127 -3.92 1.88 -17.24
N LYS A 128 -3.40 3.05 -17.63
CA LYS A 128 -3.12 3.38 -19.03
C LYS A 128 -1.87 2.69 -19.56
N THR A 129 -0.78 2.73 -18.81
CA THR A 129 0.52 2.23 -19.27
C THR A 129 1.04 1.09 -18.41
N PHE A 130 0.82 1.13 -17.09
CA PHE A 130 1.42 0.31 -16.03
C PHE A 130 2.96 0.34 -16.00
N THR A 131 3.60 0.36 -17.16
CA THR A 131 5.05 0.35 -17.31
C THR A 131 5.67 1.56 -16.63
N THR A 132 6.52 1.25 -15.64
CA THR A 132 7.58 2.09 -15.05
C THR A 132 7.20 3.21 -14.09
N LEU A 133 5.97 3.27 -13.55
CA LEU A 133 5.58 4.42 -12.73
C LEU A 133 5.63 4.24 -11.22
N THR A 134 5.69 3.04 -10.62
CA THR A 134 5.67 2.88 -9.15
C THR A 134 5.86 1.45 -8.67
N SER A 135 6.31 1.28 -7.42
CA SER A 135 6.09 0.03 -6.68
C SER A 135 4.60 -0.36 -6.66
N PRO A 136 4.29 -1.64 -6.82
CA PRO A 136 2.91 -2.09 -6.82
C PRO A 136 2.28 -1.91 -5.43
N PRO A 137 0.98 -1.54 -5.38
CA PRO A 137 0.24 -1.48 -4.13
C PRO A 137 0.05 -2.89 -3.56
N SER A 138 0.17 -3.00 -2.24
CA SER A 138 0.16 -4.30 -1.55
C SER A 138 -0.93 -4.46 -0.49
N CYS A 139 -1.87 -3.51 -0.39
CA CYS A 139 -2.90 -3.51 0.65
C CYS A 139 -3.59 -4.86 0.80
N SER A 140 -3.88 -5.22 2.04
CA SER A 140 -4.57 -6.46 2.40
C SER A 140 -5.60 -6.20 3.49
N CYS A 141 -6.75 -6.86 3.44
CA CYS A 141 -7.79 -6.72 4.45
C CYS A 141 -8.50 -8.06 4.66
N PHE A 142 -8.89 -8.34 5.90
CA PHE A 142 -9.80 -9.42 6.21
C PHE A 142 -10.88 -8.97 7.20
N PHE A 143 -12.01 -9.64 7.14
CA PHE A 143 -13.13 -9.58 8.08
C PHE A 143 -13.44 -11.01 8.51
N ALA A 144 -13.76 -11.21 9.79
CA ALA A 144 -14.30 -12.46 10.32
C ALA A 144 -15.25 -12.18 11.48
N CYS A 145 -16.34 -12.94 11.60
CA CYS A 145 -17.28 -12.88 12.72
C CYS A 145 -17.96 -14.24 12.92
N GLY A 146 -18.84 -14.35 13.93
CA GLY A 146 -19.73 -15.52 14.07
C GLY A 146 -18.95 -16.83 14.21
N ALA A 147 -19.30 -17.85 13.42
CA ALA A 147 -18.64 -19.14 13.48
C ALA A 147 -17.19 -19.11 12.98
N ALA A 148 -16.73 -18.03 12.34
CA ALA A 148 -15.34 -17.89 11.94
C ALA A 148 -14.41 -17.54 13.13
N THR A 149 -14.93 -16.96 14.21
CA THR A 149 -14.16 -16.52 15.39
C THR A 149 -14.47 -17.34 16.64
N GLN A 150 -13.55 -17.36 17.60
CA GLN A 150 -13.65 -18.21 18.80
C GLN A 150 -14.86 -17.88 19.68
N ASP A 151 -15.16 -16.59 19.83
CA ASP A 151 -16.20 -16.06 20.72
C ASP A 151 -17.33 -15.36 19.95
N GLY A 152 -17.38 -15.57 18.63
CA GLY A 152 -18.35 -14.93 17.75
C GLY A 152 -18.07 -13.46 17.44
N LYS A 153 -17.05 -12.84 18.05
CA LYS A 153 -16.76 -11.42 17.88
C LYS A 153 -16.32 -11.07 16.47
N LEU A 154 -16.57 -9.82 16.08
CA LEU A 154 -16.16 -9.26 14.80
C LEU A 154 -14.71 -8.78 14.87
N ILE A 155 -13.87 -9.29 13.96
CA ILE A 155 -12.47 -8.92 13.80
C ILE A 155 -12.25 -8.39 12.38
N VAL A 156 -11.62 -7.22 12.25
CA VAL A 156 -11.14 -6.70 10.97
C VAL A 156 -9.65 -6.45 11.05
N GLY A 157 -8.86 -7.04 10.15
CA GLY A 157 -7.43 -6.75 10.02
C GLY A 157 -7.13 -6.08 8.70
N ARG A 158 -6.24 -5.09 8.69
CA ARG A 158 -5.88 -4.34 7.48
C ARG A 158 -4.42 -3.90 7.47
N ASN A 159 -3.73 -4.24 6.39
CA ASN A 159 -2.48 -3.60 5.97
C ASN A 159 -2.78 -2.54 4.91
N PHE A 160 -2.31 -1.32 5.15
CA PHE A 160 -2.26 -0.25 4.17
C PHE A 160 -0.81 -0.06 3.73
N ASP A 161 -0.55 -0.44 2.49
CA ASP A 161 0.78 -0.50 1.92
C ASP A 161 0.95 0.61 0.89
N PHE A 162 1.83 1.55 1.20
CA PHE A 162 1.99 2.80 0.47
C PHE A 162 3.44 3.27 0.51
N PHE A 163 3.77 4.25 -0.32
CA PHE A 163 5.09 4.88 -0.28
C PHE A 163 5.21 5.83 0.90
N GLY A 164 6.45 6.20 1.23
CA GLY A 164 6.73 7.29 2.16
C GLY A 164 7.14 6.83 3.55
N ARG A 165 8.09 5.89 3.58
CA ARG A 165 8.95 5.62 4.74
C ARG A 165 9.52 6.94 5.27
N GLY A 166 9.48 7.14 6.59
CA GLY A 166 9.90 8.37 7.27
C GLY A 166 8.92 9.55 7.11
N VAL A 167 7.76 9.33 6.47
CA VAL A 167 6.70 10.34 6.36
C VAL A 167 5.40 9.78 6.92
N TRP A 168 4.95 8.61 6.48
CA TRP A 168 3.68 8.04 6.93
C TRP A 168 3.78 7.38 8.31
N ASN A 169 4.82 6.58 8.54
CA ASN A 169 5.02 5.88 9.81
C ASN A 169 5.38 6.87 10.95
N ASP A 170 6.09 7.95 10.64
CA ASP A 170 6.50 8.96 11.64
C ASP A 170 5.36 9.90 12.02
N ASN A 171 4.37 10.06 11.13
CA ASN A 171 3.22 10.97 11.32
C ASN A 171 1.89 10.22 11.42
N GLN A 172 1.88 8.95 11.87
CA GLN A 172 0.66 8.16 12.04
C GLN A 172 -0.37 8.90 12.91
N ALA A 173 -1.60 9.00 12.42
CA ALA A 173 -2.65 9.76 13.07
C ALA A 173 -4.03 9.10 12.99
N LEU A 174 -4.78 9.28 14.08
CA LEU A 174 -6.22 9.16 14.18
C LEU A 174 -6.79 10.58 14.12
N ILE A 175 -7.48 10.93 13.04
CA ILE A 175 -8.02 12.27 12.80
C ILE A 175 -9.53 12.18 12.94
N VAL A 176 -10.02 12.50 14.14
CA VAL A 176 -11.44 12.48 14.49
C VAL A 176 -12.08 13.80 14.13
N MET A 177 -13.20 13.73 13.41
CA MET A 177 -14.00 14.86 12.97
C MET A 177 -15.42 14.74 13.52
N ARG A 178 -15.89 15.84 14.12
CA ARG A 178 -17.27 16.03 14.58
C ARG A 178 -17.87 17.21 13.79
N PRO A 179 -18.36 16.94 12.56
CA PRO A 179 -18.91 17.99 11.72
C PRO A 179 -20.22 18.52 12.29
N SER A 180 -20.54 19.78 12.01
CA SER A 180 -21.87 20.35 12.32
C SER A 180 -23.00 19.75 11.46
N ASP A 181 -22.66 19.11 10.33
CA ASP A 181 -23.58 18.37 9.46
C ASP A 181 -22.99 17.01 9.10
N GLY A 182 -23.74 15.94 9.36
CA GLY A 182 -23.26 14.55 9.32
C GLY A 182 -22.94 13.99 10.70
N GLN A 183 -22.32 12.81 10.70
CA GLN A 183 -22.03 12.02 11.90
C GLN A 183 -20.56 12.13 12.30
N ALA A 184 -20.20 11.80 13.55
CA ALA A 184 -18.79 11.75 13.95
C ALA A 184 -18.04 10.59 13.25
N PHE A 185 -16.83 10.85 12.80
CA PHE A 185 -16.00 9.83 12.14
C PHE A 185 -14.51 10.07 12.35
N CYS A 186 -13.71 9.03 12.13
CA CYS A 186 -12.26 9.08 12.22
C CYS A 186 -11.64 8.70 10.87
N TRP A 187 -10.82 9.58 10.32
CA TRP A 187 -9.84 9.21 9.32
C TRP A 187 -8.62 8.57 9.99
N ILE A 188 -8.11 7.49 9.40
CA ILE A 188 -6.86 6.88 9.83
C ILE A 188 -5.84 7.07 8.72
N GLY A 189 -4.69 7.65 9.03
CA GLY A 189 -3.72 8.05 8.01
C GLY A 189 -2.50 8.72 8.62
N ALA A 190 -1.92 9.67 7.90
CA ALA A 190 -0.88 10.55 8.42
C ALA A 190 -1.45 11.93 8.77
N LEU A 191 -0.92 12.57 9.81
CA LEU A 191 -1.27 13.95 10.17
C LEU A 191 -1.00 14.90 8.99
N GLY A 192 -1.91 15.84 8.73
CA GLY A 192 -1.80 16.76 7.60
C GLY A 192 -2.19 16.19 6.23
N VAL A 193 -2.67 14.94 6.14
CA VAL A 193 -3.20 14.40 4.88
C VAL A 193 -4.49 15.12 4.44
N CYS A 194 -4.65 15.38 3.15
CA CYS A 194 -5.81 16.08 2.59
C CYS A 194 -7.10 15.22 2.45
N GLY A 195 -7.03 13.96 2.86
CA GLY A 195 -8.11 12.97 2.78
C GLY A 195 -7.58 11.58 3.11
N SER A 196 -8.45 10.66 3.53
CA SER A 196 -8.05 9.28 3.82
C SER A 196 -8.79 8.26 2.96
N GLY A 197 -8.09 7.16 2.67
CA GLY A 197 -8.65 5.96 2.05
C GLY A 197 -9.24 4.97 3.06
N GLN A 198 -9.22 5.30 4.35
CA GLN A 198 -9.66 4.40 5.42
C GLN A 198 -10.10 5.14 6.68
N GLY A 199 -11.00 4.53 7.44
CA GLY A 199 -11.55 5.13 8.65
C GLY A 199 -12.74 4.35 9.20
N PHE A 200 -13.35 4.91 10.25
CA PHE A 200 -14.58 4.38 10.84
C PHE A 200 -15.50 5.52 11.31
N ASN A 201 -16.78 5.23 11.54
CA ASN A 201 -17.77 6.23 11.99
C ASN A 201 -18.61 5.75 13.18
N GLU A 202 -19.40 6.67 13.77
CA GLU A 202 -20.26 6.40 14.93
C GLU A 202 -21.39 5.40 14.64
N SER A 203 -21.81 5.26 13.38
CA SER A 203 -22.75 4.22 12.96
C SER A 203 -22.13 2.82 12.94
N GLY A 204 -20.82 2.71 13.14
CA GLY A 204 -20.12 1.45 13.21
C GLY A 204 -19.67 0.91 11.85
N LEU A 205 -19.59 1.76 10.82
CA LEU A 205 -18.95 1.42 9.55
C LEU A 205 -17.43 1.54 9.67
N ILE A 206 -16.71 0.59 9.09
CA ILE A 206 -15.26 0.62 8.88
C ILE A 206 -15.02 0.52 7.38
N VAL A 207 -14.19 1.41 6.83
CA VAL A 207 -13.91 1.50 5.39
C VAL A 207 -12.42 1.35 5.13
N GLY A 208 -12.08 0.61 4.07
CA GLY A 208 -10.70 0.43 3.63
C GLY A 208 -10.54 0.36 2.11
N LEU A 209 -9.75 1.28 1.56
CA LEU A 209 -9.37 1.33 0.15
C LEU A 209 -8.33 0.27 -0.24
N HIS A 210 -8.49 -0.31 -1.42
CA HIS A 210 -7.45 -1.07 -2.10
C HIS A 210 -7.29 -0.57 -3.53
N SER A 211 -6.04 -0.30 -3.90
CA SER A 211 -5.68 0.01 -5.28
C SER A 211 -5.95 -1.18 -6.19
N LYS A 212 -6.56 -0.89 -7.35
CA LYS A 212 -6.72 -1.80 -8.48
C LYS A 212 -6.30 -1.07 -9.74
N PHE A 213 -6.11 -1.77 -10.84
CA PHE A 213 -5.81 -1.13 -12.11
C PHE A 213 -6.64 -1.75 -13.21
N THR A 214 -7.26 -0.89 -14.02
CA THR A 214 -8.16 -1.29 -15.10
C THR A 214 -7.77 -0.63 -16.42
N THR A 215 -8.14 -1.26 -17.53
CA THR A 215 -8.08 -0.65 -18.87
C THR A 215 -9.27 0.28 -19.13
N ASP A 216 -10.40 0.04 -18.46
CA ASP A 216 -11.58 0.90 -18.46
C ASP A 216 -11.36 2.13 -17.56
N LEU A 217 -11.16 3.29 -18.20
CA LEU A 217 -10.68 4.53 -17.58
C LEU A 217 -11.43 5.76 -18.09
N ARG A 218 -11.64 6.73 -17.19
CA ARG A 218 -12.15 8.07 -17.45
C ARG A 218 -11.26 9.10 -16.74
N THR A 219 -11.23 10.31 -17.25
CA THR A 219 -10.54 11.45 -16.63
C THR A 219 -11.47 12.33 -15.79
N GLN A 220 -12.76 11.98 -15.73
CA GLN A 220 -13.77 12.64 -14.91
C GLN A 220 -14.53 11.65 -14.05
N GLY A 221 -14.78 12.00 -12.79
CA GLY A 221 -15.62 11.29 -11.83
C GLY A 221 -15.43 11.82 -10.41
N ALA A 222 -16.11 11.21 -9.45
CA ALA A 222 -15.91 11.47 -8.03
C ALA A 222 -14.53 10.96 -7.61
N PRO A 223 -13.64 11.83 -7.05
CA PRO A 223 -12.36 11.38 -6.50
C PRO A 223 -12.57 10.39 -5.36
N ILE A 224 -11.63 9.46 -5.18
CA ILE A 224 -11.77 8.41 -4.17
C ILE A 224 -11.94 8.94 -2.74
N PHE A 225 -11.19 9.97 -2.37
CA PHE A 225 -11.28 10.53 -1.01
C PHE A 225 -12.63 11.18 -0.72
N LYS A 226 -13.33 11.69 -1.76
CA LYS A 226 -14.72 12.13 -1.61
C LYS A 226 -15.63 10.95 -1.25
N LEU A 227 -15.50 9.83 -1.97
CA LEU A 227 -16.37 8.67 -1.70
C LEU A 227 -16.16 8.13 -0.29
N VAL A 228 -14.91 7.99 0.15
CA VAL A 228 -14.62 7.54 1.52
C VAL A 228 -15.14 8.53 2.56
N HIS A 229 -14.95 9.84 2.33
CA HIS A 229 -15.48 10.87 3.21
C HIS A 229 -17.00 10.82 3.30
N GLU A 230 -17.72 10.74 2.18
CA GLU A 230 -19.19 10.68 2.17
C GLU A 230 -19.73 9.43 2.86
N ILE A 231 -19.06 8.28 2.71
CA ILE A 231 -19.45 7.06 3.43
C ILE A 231 -19.30 7.27 4.93
N LEU A 232 -18.15 7.77 5.38
CA LEU A 232 -17.88 7.96 6.81
C LEU A 232 -18.80 9.02 7.43
N ALA A 233 -19.02 10.13 6.75
CA ALA A 233 -19.83 11.24 7.26
C ALA A 233 -21.35 10.98 7.21
N TYR A 234 -21.85 10.21 6.23
CA TYR A 234 -23.30 10.15 5.96
C TYR A 234 -23.92 8.75 5.85
N CYS A 235 -23.13 7.68 5.68
CA CYS A 235 -23.69 6.32 5.61
C CYS A 235 -23.74 5.70 6.99
N THR A 236 -24.82 4.96 7.25
CA THR A 236 -25.10 4.29 8.52
C THR A 236 -25.09 2.76 8.39
N THR A 237 -25.22 2.25 7.17
CA THR A 237 -25.25 0.82 6.86
C THR A 237 -24.31 0.47 5.69
N VAL A 238 -23.96 -0.81 5.59
CA VAL A 238 -23.16 -1.35 4.48
C VAL A 238 -23.88 -1.13 3.15
N GLU A 239 -25.20 -1.32 3.10
CA GLU A 239 -25.97 -1.15 1.87
C GLU A 239 -26.05 0.31 1.41
N GLU A 240 -26.16 1.28 2.33
CA GLU A 240 -26.05 2.70 1.98
C GLU A 240 -24.68 3.04 1.38
N ALA A 241 -23.60 2.49 1.96
CA ALA A 241 -22.26 2.66 1.41
C ALA A 241 -22.12 2.02 0.03
N VAL A 242 -22.66 0.81 -0.18
CA VAL A 242 -22.69 0.15 -1.49
C VAL A 242 -23.45 0.99 -2.52
N ALA A 243 -24.63 1.50 -2.16
CA ALA A 243 -25.43 2.37 -3.03
C ALA A 243 -24.67 3.66 -3.39
N ARG A 244 -24.00 4.29 -2.41
CA ARG A 244 -23.17 5.49 -2.62
C ARG A 244 -22.06 5.24 -3.63
N ILE A 245 -21.35 4.11 -3.51
CA ILE A 245 -20.22 3.75 -4.39
C ILE A 245 -20.69 3.39 -5.80
N THR A 246 -21.82 2.69 -5.91
CA THR A 246 -22.33 2.22 -7.21
C THR A 246 -23.02 3.31 -8.02
N ALA A 247 -23.64 4.29 -7.35
CA ALA A 247 -24.27 5.45 -8.00
C ALA A 247 -23.26 6.53 -8.44
N ALA A 248 -22.08 6.60 -7.82
CA ALA A 248 -21.10 7.62 -8.13
C ALA A 248 -20.49 7.46 -9.55
N PRO A 249 -20.21 8.56 -10.26
CA PRO A 249 -19.37 8.52 -11.45
C PRO A 249 -17.92 8.21 -11.05
N ARG A 250 -17.26 7.26 -11.72
CA ARG A 250 -15.93 6.74 -11.32
C ARG A 250 -14.89 6.94 -12.42
N LEU A 251 -13.64 7.17 -12.01
CA LEU A 251 -12.53 7.44 -12.94
C LEU A 251 -11.81 6.16 -13.38
N CYS A 252 -11.50 5.27 -12.44
CA CYS A 252 -10.55 4.19 -12.66
C CYS A 252 -10.76 3.04 -11.68
N GLY A 253 -9.92 2.01 -11.80
CA GLY A 253 -9.97 0.80 -11.01
C GLY A 253 -9.64 1.00 -9.54
N LEU A 254 -10.56 0.73 -8.62
CA LEU A 254 -10.32 0.69 -7.17
C LEU A 254 -11.24 -0.35 -6.52
N SER A 255 -11.05 -0.62 -5.23
CA SER A 255 -12.08 -1.30 -4.43
C SER A 255 -12.16 -0.77 -3.00
N LEU A 256 -13.36 -0.66 -2.47
CA LEU A 256 -13.63 -0.32 -1.08
C LEU A 256 -14.14 -1.53 -0.32
N PHE A 257 -13.47 -1.87 0.76
CA PHE A 257 -13.89 -2.87 1.74
C PHE A 257 -14.70 -2.13 2.82
N ILE A 258 -15.97 -2.47 2.98
CA ILE A 258 -16.87 -1.86 3.97
C ILE A 258 -17.30 -2.94 4.94
N THR A 259 -17.13 -2.68 6.24
CA THR A 259 -17.63 -3.53 7.31
C THR A 259 -18.67 -2.76 8.10
N GLY A 260 -19.81 -3.39 8.41
CA GLY A 260 -20.81 -2.86 9.33
C GLY A 260 -20.76 -3.67 10.62
N SER A 261 -20.29 -3.04 11.70
CA SER A 261 -20.19 -3.70 13.01
C SER A 261 -21.55 -4.07 13.59
N ARG A 262 -22.53 -3.16 13.49
CA ARG A 262 -23.92 -3.39 13.94
C ARG A 262 -24.63 -4.49 13.16
N GLU A 263 -24.44 -4.50 11.83
CA GLU A 263 -25.01 -5.51 10.92
C GLU A 263 -24.24 -6.84 10.95
N ARG A 264 -23.07 -6.86 11.62
CA ARG A 264 -22.12 -7.99 11.66
C ARG A 264 -21.81 -8.56 10.27
N THR A 265 -21.68 -7.68 9.27
CA THR A 265 -21.45 -8.06 7.87
C THR A 265 -20.42 -7.17 7.20
N ALA A 266 -20.01 -7.57 6.00
CA ALA A 266 -19.10 -6.80 5.17
C ALA A 266 -19.51 -6.88 3.69
N ALA A 267 -19.07 -5.90 2.91
CA ALA A 267 -19.15 -5.90 1.47
C ALA A 267 -17.85 -5.37 0.88
N ILE A 268 -17.46 -5.89 -0.27
CA ILE A 268 -16.42 -5.27 -1.09
C ILE A 268 -17.02 -4.83 -2.40
N VAL A 269 -16.93 -3.52 -2.67
CA VAL A 269 -17.27 -2.95 -3.96
C VAL A 269 -15.98 -2.68 -4.72
N GLY A 270 -15.66 -3.56 -5.66
CA GLY A 270 -14.59 -3.34 -6.64
C GLY A 270 -15.17 -2.70 -7.89
N TYR A 271 -14.53 -1.69 -8.47
CA TYR A 271 -15.09 -1.01 -9.63
C TYR A 271 -14.03 -0.54 -10.61
N SER A 272 -14.46 -0.32 -11.85
CA SER A 272 -13.76 0.44 -12.88
C SER A 272 -14.53 1.74 -13.16
N ALA A 273 -14.21 2.43 -14.27
CA ALA A 273 -14.96 3.60 -14.68
C ALA A 273 -16.44 3.31 -15.00
N THR A 274 -16.77 2.10 -15.47
CA THR A 274 -18.13 1.74 -15.91
C THR A 274 -18.69 0.43 -15.34
N HIS A 275 -17.85 -0.45 -14.80
CA HIS A 275 -18.26 -1.75 -14.26
C HIS A 275 -18.00 -1.83 -12.75
N HIS A 276 -18.63 -2.78 -12.07
CA HIS A 276 -18.34 -3.08 -10.67
C HIS A 276 -18.63 -4.54 -10.32
N GLU A 277 -17.91 -5.04 -9.32
CA GLU A 277 -18.20 -6.26 -8.59
C GLU A 277 -18.62 -5.93 -7.16
N LEU A 278 -19.52 -6.75 -6.63
CA LEU A 278 -19.98 -6.70 -5.24
C LEU A 278 -19.79 -8.09 -4.64
N ILE A 279 -18.92 -8.18 -3.64
CA ILE A 279 -18.60 -9.43 -2.94
C ILE A 279 -19.05 -9.32 -1.49
N ARG A 280 -19.68 -10.38 -0.97
CA ARG A 280 -20.13 -10.50 0.42
C ARG A 280 -19.52 -11.75 1.06
N PRO A 281 -19.42 -11.84 2.40
CA PRO A 281 -18.94 -13.04 3.07
C PRO A 281 -19.89 -14.22 2.83
N GLU A 282 -19.34 -15.38 2.49
CA GLU A 282 -20.10 -16.65 2.36
C GLU A 282 -19.98 -17.53 3.61
N LYS A 283 -18.84 -17.44 4.31
CA LYS A 283 -18.51 -18.26 5.48
C LYS A 283 -18.21 -17.39 6.71
N GLU A 284 -18.93 -16.28 6.86
CA GLU A 284 -18.73 -15.31 7.95
C GLU A 284 -17.28 -14.73 8.04
N TYR A 285 -16.47 -14.93 7.00
CA TYR A 285 -15.22 -14.22 6.75
C TYR A 285 -15.16 -13.72 5.31
N LEU A 286 -14.32 -12.71 5.09
CA LEU A 286 -14.09 -12.11 3.79
C LEU A 286 -12.66 -11.56 3.69
N VAL A 287 -11.98 -11.80 2.58
CA VAL A 287 -10.60 -11.37 2.35
C VAL A 287 -10.52 -10.50 1.10
N ARG A 288 -9.63 -9.51 1.09
CA ARG A 288 -9.33 -8.70 -0.10
C ARG A 288 -7.86 -8.30 -0.17
N THR A 289 -7.34 -8.32 -1.39
CA THR A 289 -6.03 -7.74 -1.76
C THR A 289 -6.21 -6.80 -2.95
N ASN A 290 -5.29 -6.78 -3.94
CA ASN A 290 -5.25 -5.83 -5.04
C ASN A 290 -5.65 -6.42 -6.42
N HIS A 291 -6.39 -7.55 -6.47
CA HIS A 291 -7.00 -8.09 -7.70
C HIS A 291 -8.53 -8.23 -7.65
N TYR A 292 -9.18 -8.21 -8.82
CA TYR A 292 -10.61 -8.49 -8.95
C TYR A 292 -10.85 -10.00 -8.96
N VAL A 293 -12.00 -10.43 -8.44
CA VAL A 293 -12.33 -11.86 -8.29
C VAL A 293 -13.44 -12.31 -9.22
N THR A 294 -14.22 -11.38 -9.77
CA THR A 294 -15.24 -11.69 -10.78
C THR A 294 -14.66 -11.72 -12.19
N ALA A 295 -15.18 -12.62 -13.04
CA ALA A 295 -14.72 -12.75 -14.42
C ALA A 295 -14.89 -11.46 -15.24
N ASP A 296 -15.98 -10.72 -15.01
CA ASP A 296 -16.25 -9.44 -15.68
C ASP A 296 -15.16 -8.40 -15.35
N MET A 297 -14.87 -8.20 -14.07
CA MET A 297 -13.84 -7.24 -13.65
C MET A 297 -12.42 -7.71 -13.98
N GLN A 298 -12.14 -9.02 -13.95
CA GLN A 298 -10.84 -9.58 -14.34
C GLN A 298 -10.49 -9.31 -15.80
N ARG A 299 -11.47 -9.28 -16.71
CA ARG A 299 -11.25 -8.91 -18.12
C ARG A 299 -10.77 -7.47 -18.28
N LEU A 300 -11.17 -6.58 -17.38
CA LEU A 300 -10.77 -5.18 -17.37
C LEU A 300 -9.46 -4.96 -16.62
N GLN A 301 -9.01 -5.94 -15.83
CA GLN A 301 -7.86 -5.80 -14.98
C GLN A 301 -6.56 -5.65 -15.79
N ARG A 302 -5.66 -4.79 -15.30
CA ARG A 302 -4.34 -4.59 -15.89
C ARG A 302 -3.23 -4.74 -14.86
N GLY A 303 -2.15 -5.39 -15.26
CA GLY A 303 -0.91 -5.44 -14.49
C GLY A 303 0.08 -6.46 -15.05
N PRO A 304 1.38 -6.32 -14.74
CA PRO A 304 2.40 -7.28 -15.05
C PRO A 304 2.18 -8.52 -14.18
N VAL A 305 2.68 -9.64 -14.67
CA VAL A 305 2.52 -10.94 -14.04
C VAL A 305 3.04 -10.94 -12.60
N ALA A 306 4.17 -10.29 -12.33
CA ALA A 306 4.72 -10.15 -10.98
C ALA A 306 3.73 -9.49 -10.00
N PHE A 307 3.06 -8.40 -10.41
CA PHE A 307 2.04 -7.74 -9.59
C PHE A 307 0.84 -8.65 -9.35
N MET A 308 0.35 -9.30 -10.42
CA MET A 308 -0.81 -10.20 -10.35
C MET A 308 -0.56 -11.39 -9.44
N ARG A 309 0.65 -11.96 -9.47
CA ARG A 309 1.04 -13.04 -8.58
C ARG A 309 1.19 -12.57 -7.14
N HIS A 310 1.79 -11.41 -6.91
CA HIS A 310 1.96 -10.86 -5.56
C HIS A 310 0.60 -10.66 -4.84
N THR A 311 -0.38 -10.09 -5.54
CA THR A 311 -1.74 -9.91 -4.97
C THR A 311 -2.50 -11.23 -4.75
N GLN A 312 -2.31 -12.22 -5.62
CA GLN A 312 -2.91 -13.56 -5.49
C GLN A 312 -2.30 -14.35 -4.34
N ALA A 313 -0.97 -14.34 -4.20
CA ALA A 313 -0.25 -14.97 -3.11
C ALA A 313 -0.72 -14.47 -1.74
N ARG A 314 -0.76 -13.15 -1.53
CA ARG A 314 -1.25 -12.58 -0.27
C ARG A 314 -2.68 -12.99 0.02
N PHE A 315 -3.55 -13.01 -0.99
CA PHE A 315 -4.94 -13.44 -0.84
C PHE A 315 -5.03 -14.91 -0.43
N GLN A 316 -4.29 -15.79 -1.11
CA GLN A 316 -4.20 -17.21 -0.78
C GLN A 316 -3.68 -17.40 0.64
N ARG A 317 -2.62 -16.69 1.03
CA ARG A 317 -2.00 -16.84 2.34
C ARG A 317 -2.91 -16.38 3.48
N ILE A 318 -3.54 -15.21 3.36
CA ILE A 318 -4.49 -14.71 4.38
C ILE A 318 -5.70 -15.65 4.48
N THR A 319 -6.22 -16.12 3.34
CA THR A 319 -7.35 -17.06 3.33
C THR A 319 -6.97 -18.36 4.04
N ALA A 320 -5.80 -18.94 3.74
CA ALA A 320 -5.33 -20.15 4.39
C ALA A 320 -5.16 -19.97 5.91
N LEU A 321 -4.62 -18.84 6.37
CA LEU A 321 -4.46 -18.53 7.80
C LEU A 321 -5.80 -18.39 8.53
N ILE A 322 -6.80 -17.77 7.89
CA ILE A 322 -8.15 -17.65 8.45
C ILE A 322 -8.84 -19.02 8.47
N GLU A 323 -8.70 -19.82 7.42
CA GLU A 323 -9.29 -21.15 7.34
C GLU A 323 -8.66 -22.13 8.34
N GLU A 324 -7.34 -22.06 8.56
CA GLU A 324 -6.64 -22.83 9.59
C GLU A 324 -7.16 -22.52 10.99
N LYS A 325 -7.54 -21.25 11.23
CA LYS A 325 -8.06 -20.75 12.51
C LYS A 325 -9.58 -20.67 12.54
N TYR A 326 -10.30 -21.22 11.57
CA TYR A 326 -11.76 -21.07 11.51
C TYR A 326 -12.42 -21.62 12.80
N GLY A 327 -13.26 -20.80 13.45
CA GLY A 327 -13.91 -21.12 14.72
C GLY A 327 -12.99 -21.05 15.95
N THR A 328 -11.72 -20.71 15.76
CA THR A 328 -10.74 -20.49 16.84
C THR A 328 -9.99 -19.16 16.70
N LEU A 329 -10.29 -18.38 15.66
CA LEU A 329 -9.66 -17.09 15.37
C LEU A 329 -10.00 -16.09 16.48
N ARG A 330 -8.97 -15.45 17.03
CA ARG A 330 -9.09 -14.42 18.06
C ARG A 330 -8.48 -13.10 17.59
N VAL A 331 -8.78 -12.01 18.30
CA VAL A 331 -8.25 -10.68 17.96
C VAL A 331 -6.72 -10.64 18.02
N GLU A 332 -6.11 -11.41 18.92
CA GLU A 332 -4.65 -11.51 19.07
C GLU A 332 -3.97 -12.22 17.89
N ASP A 333 -4.72 -12.94 17.04
CA ASP A 333 -4.20 -13.53 15.82
C ASP A 333 -4.02 -12.48 14.71
N GLY A 334 -4.73 -11.35 14.79
CA GLY A 334 -4.70 -10.27 13.79
C GLY A 334 -3.29 -9.78 13.47
N PRO A 335 -2.49 -9.36 14.46
CA PRO A 335 -1.10 -8.94 14.25
C PRO A 335 -0.24 -10.03 13.59
N SER A 336 -0.45 -11.31 13.93
CA SER A 336 0.30 -12.43 13.35
C SER A 336 -0.07 -12.68 11.89
N ILE A 337 -1.35 -12.58 11.54
CA ILE A 337 -1.83 -12.70 10.15
C ILE A 337 -1.30 -11.54 9.30
N LEU A 338 -1.38 -10.31 9.80
CA LEU A 338 -0.96 -9.10 9.07
C LEU A 338 0.57 -8.98 8.94
N SER A 339 1.32 -9.68 9.78
CA SER A 339 2.79 -9.72 9.72
C SER A 339 3.34 -10.98 9.02
N ASP A 340 2.50 -11.87 8.47
CA ASP A 340 2.98 -13.13 7.91
C ASP A 340 4.01 -12.95 6.77
N CYS A 341 5.14 -13.65 6.90
CA CYS A 341 6.28 -13.60 5.98
C CYS A 341 6.47 -14.89 5.18
N ILE A 342 5.45 -15.75 5.06
CA ILE A 342 5.53 -16.96 4.23
C ILE A 342 5.13 -16.62 2.79
N ASP A 343 6.00 -16.90 1.83
CA ASP A 343 5.65 -16.87 0.40
C ASP A 343 4.92 -18.18 0.06
N PRO A 344 3.63 -18.16 -0.32
CA PRO A 344 2.86 -19.38 -0.56
C PRO A 344 3.27 -20.15 -1.83
N TYR A 345 4.01 -19.53 -2.75
CA TYR A 345 4.55 -20.24 -3.91
C TYR A 345 5.85 -20.97 -3.58
N GLU A 346 6.62 -20.44 -2.63
CA GLU A 346 7.87 -21.06 -2.17
C GLU A 346 7.70 -21.93 -0.92
N ASP A 347 6.56 -21.78 -0.24
CA ASP A 347 6.20 -22.44 1.02
C ASP A 347 7.30 -22.32 2.08
N ARG A 348 7.80 -21.09 2.22
CA ARG A 348 8.87 -20.75 3.16
C ARG A 348 8.84 -19.29 3.52
N LYS A 349 9.48 -18.99 4.64
CA LYS A 349 9.70 -17.62 5.09
C LYS A 349 10.66 -16.88 4.17
N ARG A 350 10.36 -15.61 3.90
CA ARG A 350 11.13 -14.69 3.06
C ARG A 350 11.14 -13.30 3.68
N LEU A 351 12.06 -12.43 3.22
CA LEU A 351 12.13 -11.04 3.69
C LEU A 351 11.50 -10.02 2.74
N ALA A 352 11.31 -10.39 1.48
CA ALA A 352 10.63 -9.60 0.46
C ALA A 352 10.00 -10.52 -0.59
N GLY A 353 9.01 -10.03 -1.32
CA GLY A 353 8.34 -10.78 -2.37
C GLY A 353 6.84 -10.96 -2.14
N ASN A 354 6.33 -12.17 -2.32
CA ASN A 354 4.89 -12.45 -2.30
C ASN A 354 4.34 -12.65 -0.86
N LEU A 355 4.55 -11.66 0.01
CA LEU A 355 4.30 -11.75 1.46
C LEU A 355 3.15 -10.85 1.91
N VAL A 356 2.43 -11.26 2.95
CA VAL A 356 1.38 -10.42 3.57
C VAL A 356 1.99 -9.19 4.24
N ALA A 357 3.11 -9.39 4.94
CA ALA A 357 3.98 -8.31 5.42
C ALA A 357 4.79 -7.71 4.26
N ALA A 358 4.13 -6.95 3.42
CA ALA A 358 4.79 -6.26 2.32
C ALA A 358 5.81 -5.24 2.86
N THR A 359 6.97 -5.13 2.20
CA THR A 359 8.05 -4.23 2.62
C THR A 359 7.66 -2.76 2.56
N ASN A 360 6.55 -2.43 1.90
CA ASN A 360 5.99 -1.09 1.79
C ASN A 360 4.85 -0.78 2.80
N ASN A 361 4.70 -1.55 3.87
CA ASN A 361 3.65 -1.34 4.85
C ASN A 361 3.85 -0.07 5.70
N VAL A 362 2.96 0.91 5.56
CA VAL A 362 2.99 2.17 6.33
C VAL A 362 2.01 2.18 7.50
N GLN A 363 0.94 1.40 7.44
CA GLN A 363 -0.05 1.26 8.51
C GLN A 363 -0.58 -0.17 8.56
N SER A 364 -0.76 -0.68 9.78
CA SER A 364 -1.37 -1.98 10.03
C SER A 364 -2.32 -1.87 11.22
N ILE A 365 -3.56 -2.31 11.05
CA ILE A 365 -4.65 -2.05 11.97
C ILE A 365 -5.45 -3.33 12.22
N VAL A 366 -5.83 -3.56 13.47
CA VAL A 366 -6.82 -4.56 13.87
C VAL A 366 -7.98 -3.84 14.55
N PHE A 367 -9.22 -4.20 14.23
CA PHE A 367 -10.42 -3.71 14.89
C PHE A 367 -11.14 -4.87 15.56
N SER A 368 -11.63 -4.64 16.78
CA SER A 368 -12.67 -5.44 17.43
C SER A 368 -13.74 -4.48 17.94
N PRO A 369 -14.75 -4.16 17.12
CA PRO A 369 -15.83 -3.26 17.50
C PRO A 369 -16.66 -3.77 18.68
N ASP A 370 -16.77 -5.10 18.84
CA ASP A 370 -17.44 -5.71 19.99
C ASP A 370 -16.70 -5.42 21.31
N ASP A 371 -15.38 -5.19 21.25
CA ASP A 371 -14.54 -4.76 22.39
C ASP A 371 -14.34 -3.23 22.44
N ASP A 372 -15.04 -2.47 21.59
CA ASP A 372 -14.87 -1.02 21.43
C ASP A 372 -13.41 -0.61 21.17
N THR A 373 -12.63 -1.43 20.46
CA THR A 373 -11.18 -1.20 20.36
C THR A 373 -10.66 -1.31 18.93
N LEU A 374 -9.77 -0.38 18.57
CA LEU A 374 -8.87 -0.49 17.43
C LEU A 374 -7.43 -0.57 17.93
N TRP A 375 -6.58 -1.30 17.22
CA TRP A 375 -5.16 -1.42 17.49
C TRP A 375 -4.36 -1.02 16.27
N LEU A 376 -3.48 -0.03 16.40
CA LEU A 376 -2.61 0.46 15.33
C LEU A 376 -1.16 0.03 15.59
N ALA A 377 -0.54 -0.68 14.65
CA ALA A 377 0.87 -1.01 14.71
C ALA A 377 1.73 0.26 14.71
N HIS A 378 2.67 0.35 15.65
CA HIS A 378 3.56 1.49 15.79
C HIS A 378 5.02 1.05 15.82
N GLY A 379 5.90 1.80 15.14
CA GLY A 379 7.34 1.57 15.11
C GLY A 379 7.96 1.81 13.74
N ASP A 380 9.08 1.14 13.50
CA ASP A 380 9.86 1.29 12.27
C ASP A 380 9.15 0.67 11.06
N PHE A 381 9.40 1.22 9.88
CA PHE A 381 8.89 0.69 8.62
C PHE A 381 9.58 -0.63 8.23
N PRO A 382 8.86 -1.70 7.84
CA PRO A 382 7.41 -1.79 7.62
C PRO A 382 6.65 -1.99 8.93
N VAL A 383 5.59 -1.20 9.17
CA VAL A 383 5.06 -1.06 10.52
C VAL A 383 4.40 -2.34 11.05
N CYS A 384 3.83 -3.17 10.18
CA CYS A 384 3.21 -4.45 10.56
C CYS A 384 4.17 -5.44 11.23
N LEU A 385 5.49 -5.29 11.06
CA LEU A 385 6.51 -6.19 11.61
C LEU A 385 7.00 -5.78 13.02
N ASN A 386 6.47 -4.70 13.59
CA ASN A 386 6.84 -4.28 14.94
C ASN A 386 6.12 -5.10 16.00
N ASP A 387 6.65 -4.99 17.21
CA ASP A 387 6.32 -5.90 18.31
C ASP A 387 5.10 -5.42 19.12
N ARG A 388 4.46 -4.31 18.72
CA ARG A 388 3.35 -3.69 19.47
C ARG A 388 2.30 -3.09 18.54
N TYR A 389 1.03 -3.36 18.82
CA TYR A 389 -0.10 -2.62 18.28
C TYR A 389 -0.79 -1.86 19.41
N CYS A 390 -0.83 -0.53 19.27
CA CYS A 390 -1.33 0.38 20.28
C CYS A 390 -2.87 0.42 20.28
N GLY A 391 -3.48 0.05 21.41
CA GLY A 391 -4.94 -0.05 21.55
C GLY A 391 -5.61 1.26 21.91
N PHE A 392 -6.72 1.58 21.23
CA PHE A 392 -7.55 2.76 21.44
C PHE A 392 -9.05 2.45 21.45
N SER A 393 -9.79 3.10 22.35
CA SER A 393 -11.26 3.05 22.38
C SER A 393 -11.85 3.77 21.19
N MET A 394 -12.64 3.07 20.38
CA MET A 394 -13.29 3.67 19.21
C MET A 394 -14.32 4.72 19.62
N SER A 395 -15.17 4.39 20.60
CA SER A 395 -16.22 5.27 21.09
C SER A 395 -15.66 6.51 21.80
N ALA A 396 -14.66 6.36 22.67
CA ALA A 396 -14.04 7.49 23.36
C ALA A 396 -13.39 8.45 22.36
N LEU A 397 -12.68 7.92 21.35
CA LEU A 397 -12.11 8.73 20.27
C LEU A 397 -13.18 9.58 19.59
N LEU A 398 -14.29 8.98 19.16
CA LEU A 398 -15.39 9.67 18.48
C LEU A 398 -16.07 10.72 19.38
N GLN A 399 -16.19 10.44 20.68
CA GLN A 399 -16.80 11.34 21.67
C GLN A 399 -15.85 12.46 22.12
N GLY A 400 -14.56 12.37 21.81
CA GLY A 400 -13.57 13.30 22.33
C GLY A 400 -13.24 13.08 23.82
N ASP A 401 -13.53 11.90 24.38
CA ASP A 401 -13.27 11.57 25.79
C ASP A 401 -11.80 11.19 26.03
N GLU A 402 -10.94 12.22 26.13
CA GLU A 402 -9.48 12.10 26.22
C GLU A 402 -9.00 11.18 27.34
N GLY A 403 -9.75 11.10 28.44
CA GLY A 403 -9.40 10.26 29.60
C GLY A 403 -9.56 8.76 29.35
N ASN A 404 -10.30 8.37 28.31
CA ASN A 404 -10.66 6.97 28.03
C ASN A 404 -10.18 6.48 26.66
N TYR A 405 -9.29 7.23 25.98
CA TYR A 405 -8.76 6.81 24.68
C TYR A 405 -7.97 5.51 24.74
N GLU A 406 -7.14 5.30 25.76
CA GLU A 406 -6.19 4.19 25.75
C GLU A 406 -6.84 2.87 26.20
N LYS A 407 -6.62 1.81 25.42
CA LYS A 407 -6.99 0.41 25.75
C LYS A 407 -5.73 -0.42 25.96
N GLU A 408 -5.86 -1.70 26.31
CA GLU A 408 -4.70 -2.59 26.38
C GLU A 408 -4.09 -2.79 24.97
N ASP A 409 -2.75 -2.86 24.89
CA ASP A 409 -2.03 -3.08 23.62
C ASP A 409 -2.04 -4.56 23.25
N LEU A 410 -1.97 -4.86 21.94
CA LEU A 410 -1.71 -6.21 21.46
C LEU A 410 -0.22 -6.41 21.18
N PRO A 411 0.34 -7.60 21.45
CA PRO A 411 1.66 -7.95 20.96
C PRO A 411 1.63 -8.02 19.43
N GLY A 412 2.71 -7.58 18.79
CA GLY A 412 2.93 -7.76 17.37
C GLY A 412 3.32 -9.20 17.03
N GLY A 413 3.08 -9.64 15.79
CA GLY A 413 3.39 -11.01 15.37
C GLY A 413 4.89 -11.34 15.31
N SER A 414 5.76 -10.32 15.23
CA SER A 414 7.22 -10.42 15.39
C SER A 414 7.89 -11.62 14.67
N PRO A 415 7.63 -11.87 13.38
CA PRO A 415 7.98 -13.14 12.71
C PRO A 415 9.47 -13.26 12.35
N LEU A 416 10.26 -12.18 12.52
CA LEU A 416 11.65 -12.07 12.09
C LEU A 416 12.61 -12.18 13.27
N THR A 417 13.65 -12.98 13.09
CA THR A 417 14.82 -13.05 13.98
C THR A 417 15.64 -11.76 13.91
N GLY A 418 16.56 -11.56 14.87
CA GLY A 418 17.45 -10.39 14.87
C GLY A 418 18.31 -10.26 13.61
N GLU A 419 18.79 -11.37 13.05
CA GLU A 419 19.56 -11.36 11.79
C GLU A 419 18.67 -11.00 10.59
N GLU A 420 17.46 -11.55 10.54
CA GLU A 420 16.49 -11.24 9.47
C GLU A 420 16.05 -9.78 9.51
N ARG A 421 15.83 -9.19 10.69
CA ARG A 421 15.55 -7.76 10.83
C ARG A 421 16.71 -6.90 10.34
N ARG A 422 17.95 -7.29 10.64
CA ARG A 422 19.15 -6.60 10.11
C ARG A 422 19.29 -6.74 8.60
N GLY A 423 19.02 -7.92 8.04
CA GLY A 423 18.99 -8.15 6.60
C GLY A 423 17.92 -7.31 5.89
N LEU A 424 16.71 -7.26 6.46
CA LEU A 424 15.63 -6.42 5.97
C LEU A 424 15.97 -4.93 6.08
N TYR A 425 16.62 -4.49 7.16
CA TYR A 425 17.09 -3.11 7.29
C TYR A 425 18.01 -2.73 6.14
N GLU A 426 19.06 -3.52 5.87
CA GLU A 426 19.96 -3.29 4.74
C GLU A 426 19.19 -3.29 3.40
N PHE A 427 18.22 -4.18 3.22
CA PHE A 427 17.35 -4.17 2.04
C PHE A 427 16.55 -2.87 1.88
N LEU A 428 15.97 -2.34 2.96
CA LEU A 428 15.22 -1.08 2.92
C LEU A 428 16.14 0.12 2.70
N GLN A 429 17.38 0.08 3.19
CA GLN A 429 18.40 1.08 2.87
C GLN A 429 18.77 1.03 1.39
N ALA A 430 18.88 -0.16 0.80
CA ALA A 430 19.08 -0.31 -0.63
C ALA A 430 17.91 0.27 -1.45
N TRP A 431 16.68 0.02 -1.00
CA TRP A 431 15.49 0.56 -1.64
C TRP A 431 15.50 2.09 -1.65
N SER A 432 15.74 2.73 -0.49
CA SER A 432 15.79 4.20 -0.40
C SER A 432 16.95 4.78 -1.22
N ALA A 433 18.12 4.14 -1.19
CA ALA A 433 19.23 4.55 -2.06
C ALA A 433 18.86 4.51 -3.55
N HIS A 434 18.15 3.47 -4.00
CA HIS A 434 17.74 3.32 -5.39
C HIS A 434 16.64 4.28 -5.81
N LEU A 435 15.52 4.35 -5.07
CA LEU A 435 14.33 5.11 -5.49
C LEU A 435 14.34 6.57 -5.04
N ASP A 436 14.76 6.85 -3.82
CA ASP A 436 14.67 8.22 -3.26
C ASP A 436 15.89 9.05 -3.67
N ASN A 437 17.08 8.44 -3.64
CA ASN A 437 18.35 9.13 -3.83
C ASN A 437 18.97 8.94 -5.21
N LEU A 438 18.41 8.06 -6.05
CA LEU A 438 18.94 7.68 -7.36
C LEU A 438 20.42 7.22 -7.31
N ASP A 439 20.84 6.61 -6.20
CA ASP A 439 22.19 6.11 -5.94
C ASP A 439 22.22 4.58 -6.00
N ASN A 440 22.37 4.08 -7.23
CA ASN A 440 22.47 2.64 -7.51
C ASN A 440 23.71 1.99 -6.91
N SER A 441 24.82 2.73 -6.77
CA SER A 441 26.07 2.15 -6.25
C SER A 441 25.91 1.83 -4.76
N ARG A 442 25.31 2.75 -4.00
CA ARG A 442 24.96 2.53 -2.61
C ARG A 442 23.85 1.48 -2.45
N ALA A 443 22.86 1.46 -3.35
CA ALA A 443 21.84 0.42 -3.34
C ALA A 443 22.44 -0.99 -3.47
N VAL A 444 23.36 -1.19 -4.41
CA VAL A 444 24.06 -2.47 -4.59
C VAL A 444 24.89 -2.83 -3.35
N GLN A 445 25.59 -1.87 -2.73
CA GLN A 445 26.36 -2.14 -1.49
C GLN A 445 25.47 -2.67 -0.36
N HIS A 446 24.32 -2.03 -0.13
CA HIS A 446 23.36 -2.47 0.88
C HIS A 446 22.77 -3.85 0.54
N LEU A 447 22.45 -4.15 -0.72
CA LEU A 447 21.98 -5.49 -1.12
C LEU A 447 23.04 -6.58 -0.90
N LEU A 448 24.32 -6.28 -1.14
CA LEU A 448 25.40 -7.22 -0.88
C LEU A 448 25.56 -7.49 0.63
N ARG A 449 25.48 -6.47 1.47
CA ARG A 449 25.47 -6.63 2.94
C ARG A 449 24.27 -7.43 3.41
N ALA A 450 23.08 -7.17 2.87
CA ALA A 450 21.89 -7.95 3.17
C ALA A 450 22.10 -9.44 2.81
N ALA A 451 22.74 -9.73 1.68
CA ALA A 451 23.08 -11.09 1.25
C ALA A 451 24.21 -11.75 2.06
N GLU A 452 25.06 -10.98 2.74
CA GLU A 452 26.03 -11.51 3.71
C GLU A 452 25.34 -11.89 5.03
N ILE A 453 24.37 -11.08 5.48
CA ILE A 453 23.61 -11.34 6.71
C ILE A 453 22.62 -12.50 6.52
N VAL A 454 21.91 -12.54 5.40
CA VAL A 454 20.89 -13.56 5.10
C VAL A 454 21.18 -14.19 3.74
N PRO A 455 22.16 -15.11 3.65
CA PRO A 455 22.64 -15.65 2.37
C PRO A 455 21.60 -16.48 1.61
N GLY A 456 20.56 -16.96 2.30
CA GLY A 456 19.46 -17.74 1.73
C GLY A 456 18.33 -16.90 1.12
N GLU A 457 18.40 -15.56 1.13
CA GLU A 457 17.36 -14.71 0.54
C GLU A 457 17.69 -14.38 -0.94
N PRO A 458 17.00 -14.99 -1.92
CA PRO A 458 17.36 -14.85 -3.33
C PRO A 458 17.09 -13.45 -3.90
N VAL A 459 16.20 -12.65 -3.28
CA VAL A 459 15.88 -11.30 -3.77
C VAL A 459 17.11 -10.39 -3.76
N PHE A 460 18.01 -10.53 -2.79
CA PHE A 460 19.16 -9.64 -2.64
C PHE A 460 20.14 -9.71 -3.82
N PRO A 461 20.71 -10.89 -4.18
CA PRO A 461 21.56 -11.00 -5.36
C PRO A 461 20.79 -10.72 -6.66
N ARG A 462 19.49 -11.04 -6.74
CA ARG A 462 18.66 -10.73 -7.90
C ARG A 462 18.61 -9.24 -8.20
N LEU A 463 18.18 -8.43 -7.23
CA LEU A 463 18.06 -6.98 -7.43
C LEU A 463 19.42 -6.32 -7.65
N ALA A 464 20.46 -6.77 -6.95
CA ALA A 464 21.81 -6.24 -7.15
C ALA A 464 22.31 -6.53 -8.58
N GLY A 465 22.08 -7.75 -9.07
CA GLY A 465 22.37 -8.15 -10.44
C GLY A 465 21.60 -7.31 -11.47
N LEU A 466 20.29 -7.11 -11.29
CA LEU A 466 19.45 -6.31 -12.18
C LEU A 466 19.87 -4.84 -12.23
N ILE A 467 20.20 -4.23 -11.09
CA ILE A 467 20.69 -2.85 -11.03
C ILE A 467 22.02 -2.74 -11.80
N LEU A 468 22.98 -3.62 -11.54
CA LEU A 468 24.27 -3.63 -12.24
C LEU A 468 24.12 -3.89 -13.75
N LEU A 469 23.16 -4.74 -14.14
CA LEU A 469 22.84 -5.02 -15.53
C LEU A 469 22.35 -3.74 -16.24
N LYS A 470 21.49 -2.95 -15.60
CA LYS A 470 21.05 -1.63 -16.12
C LYS A 470 22.19 -0.63 -16.22
N GLU A 471 23.15 -0.67 -15.31
CA GLU A 471 24.36 0.17 -15.34
C GLU A 471 25.43 -0.33 -16.33
N LYS A 472 25.13 -1.36 -17.12
CA LYS A 472 26.07 -1.99 -18.06
C LYS A 472 27.31 -2.62 -17.41
N LYS A 473 27.25 -2.91 -16.10
CA LYS A 473 28.32 -3.54 -15.32
C LYS A 473 28.18 -5.07 -15.34
N TYR A 474 28.13 -5.66 -16.54
CA TYR A 474 27.73 -7.06 -16.74
C TYR A 474 28.62 -8.09 -16.02
N ALA A 475 29.94 -7.88 -16.03
CA ALA A 475 30.88 -8.77 -15.34
C ALA A 475 30.64 -8.85 -13.82
N ARG A 476 30.12 -7.76 -13.22
CA ARG A 476 29.73 -7.74 -11.80
C ARG A 476 28.32 -8.28 -11.57
N ALA A 477 27.43 -8.13 -12.55
CA ALA A 477 26.05 -8.61 -12.48
C ALA A 477 25.96 -10.14 -12.56
N LEU A 478 26.70 -10.76 -13.49
CA LEU A 478 26.63 -12.19 -13.78
C LEU A 478 26.77 -13.11 -12.55
N PRO A 479 27.79 -12.98 -11.67
CA PRO A 479 27.92 -13.86 -10.51
C PRO A 479 26.73 -13.75 -9.53
N LEU A 480 26.10 -12.58 -9.43
CA LEU A 480 24.93 -12.39 -8.59
C LEU A 480 23.68 -13.04 -9.21
N LEU A 481 23.51 -12.92 -10.52
CA LEU A 481 22.41 -13.56 -11.24
C LEU A 481 22.56 -15.10 -11.24
N LEU A 482 23.79 -15.62 -11.35
CA LEU A 482 24.08 -17.05 -11.19
C LEU A 482 23.72 -17.54 -9.79
N LYS A 483 24.18 -16.85 -8.73
CA LYS A 483 23.79 -17.16 -7.34
C LYS A 483 22.26 -17.13 -7.16
N ASN A 484 21.56 -16.23 -7.85
CA ASN A 484 20.10 -16.20 -7.83
C ASN A 484 19.46 -17.40 -8.53
N ALA A 485 20.05 -17.89 -9.62
CA ALA A 485 19.56 -19.04 -10.39
C ALA A 485 19.88 -20.39 -9.74
N GLU A 486 20.95 -20.48 -8.95
CA GLU A 486 21.30 -21.65 -8.13
C GLU A 486 20.35 -21.86 -6.93
N TYR A 487 19.49 -20.87 -6.63
CA TYR A 487 18.53 -20.98 -5.54
C TYR A 487 17.52 -22.11 -5.81
N PRO A 488 17.22 -22.97 -4.82
CA PRO A 488 16.28 -24.08 -4.99
C PRO A 488 14.82 -23.59 -4.92
N TYR A 489 14.37 -22.94 -5.99
CA TYR A 489 12.99 -22.46 -6.13
C TYR A 489 12.01 -23.63 -6.19
N ARG A 490 10.89 -23.47 -5.47
CA ARG A 490 9.69 -24.28 -5.68
C ARG A 490 8.80 -23.67 -6.78
N ASP A 491 8.79 -22.34 -6.92
CA ASP A 491 8.04 -21.67 -7.98
C ASP A 491 8.76 -21.78 -9.33
N ALA A 492 8.17 -22.53 -10.26
CA ALA A 492 8.70 -22.69 -11.61
C ALA A 492 8.86 -21.35 -12.34
N LEU A 493 7.98 -20.36 -12.08
CA LEU A 493 8.10 -19.05 -12.71
C LEU A 493 9.30 -18.26 -12.19
N ALA A 494 9.48 -18.19 -10.87
CA ALA A 494 10.64 -17.53 -10.26
C ALA A 494 11.96 -18.19 -10.70
N HIS A 495 11.99 -19.52 -10.81
CA HIS A 495 13.14 -20.26 -11.32
C HIS A 495 13.42 -19.91 -12.79
N ALA A 496 12.40 -19.97 -13.66
CA ALA A 496 12.55 -19.63 -15.07
C ALA A 496 13.03 -18.19 -15.25
N GLU A 497 12.53 -17.26 -14.44
CA GLU A 497 12.93 -15.84 -14.50
C GLU A 497 14.40 -15.67 -14.11
N SER A 498 14.86 -16.37 -13.07
CA SER A 498 16.27 -16.31 -12.64
C SER A 498 17.22 -16.77 -13.74
N LEU A 499 16.92 -17.89 -14.41
CA LEU A 499 17.69 -18.42 -15.54
C LEU A 499 17.65 -17.47 -16.75
N LEU A 500 16.48 -16.89 -17.05
CA LEU A 500 16.32 -15.93 -18.14
C LEU A 500 17.25 -14.72 -17.95
N TRP A 501 17.37 -14.19 -16.74
CA TRP A 501 18.25 -13.05 -16.47
C TRP A 501 19.74 -13.39 -16.60
N VAL A 502 20.15 -14.61 -16.26
CA VAL A 502 21.52 -15.08 -16.53
C VAL A 502 21.79 -15.10 -18.04
N GLY A 503 20.90 -15.73 -18.83
CA GLY A 503 21.03 -15.76 -20.29
C GLY A 503 21.09 -14.36 -20.91
N ARG A 504 20.24 -13.44 -20.46
CA ARG A 504 20.23 -12.04 -20.91
C ARG A 504 21.53 -11.31 -20.57
N CYS A 505 22.09 -11.57 -19.40
CA CYS A 505 23.40 -11.00 -19.03
C CYS A 505 24.52 -11.53 -19.93
N LEU A 506 24.51 -12.83 -20.25
CA LEU A 506 25.50 -13.45 -21.12
C LEU A 506 25.42 -12.94 -22.56
N ASP A 507 24.21 -12.77 -23.12
CA ASP A 507 24.01 -12.12 -24.43
C ASP A 507 24.62 -10.71 -24.45
N LEU A 508 24.39 -9.91 -23.41
CA LEU A 508 24.95 -8.55 -23.28
C LEU A 508 26.48 -8.53 -23.15
N MET A 509 27.08 -9.66 -22.75
CA MET A 509 28.53 -9.87 -22.72
C MET A 509 29.08 -10.47 -24.03
N GLY A 510 28.24 -10.75 -25.02
CA GLY A 510 28.64 -11.41 -26.27
C GLY A 510 28.87 -12.93 -26.12
N ARG A 511 28.48 -13.53 -24.99
CA ARG A 511 28.67 -14.96 -24.67
C ARG A 511 27.44 -15.77 -25.11
N ARG A 512 27.14 -15.74 -26.41
CA ARG A 512 25.89 -16.25 -26.97
C ARG A 512 25.68 -17.74 -26.72
N ASP A 513 26.71 -18.56 -26.91
CA ASP A 513 26.60 -20.01 -26.80
C ASP A 513 26.21 -20.44 -25.37
N GLU A 514 26.75 -19.75 -24.37
CA GLU A 514 26.39 -19.97 -22.96
C GLU A 514 24.98 -19.44 -22.66
N ALA A 515 24.60 -18.29 -23.22
CA ALA A 515 23.27 -17.72 -23.04
C ALA A 515 22.15 -18.69 -23.52
N LEU A 516 22.38 -19.37 -24.65
CA LEU A 516 21.44 -20.33 -25.22
C LEU A 516 21.12 -21.49 -24.26
N ASP A 517 22.09 -21.94 -23.46
CA ASP A 517 21.86 -23.01 -22.50
C ASP A 517 20.86 -22.58 -21.41
N TYR A 518 21.08 -21.42 -20.80
CA TYR A 518 20.17 -20.85 -19.81
C TYR A 518 18.77 -20.56 -20.38
N TYR A 519 18.65 -20.13 -21.63
CA TYR A 519 17.35 -19.96 -22.27
C TYR A 519 16.62 -21.29 -22.51
N ARG A 520 17.33 -22.37 -22.87
CA ARG A 520 16.72 -23.70 -22.99
C ARG A 520 16.21 -24.19 -21.64
N GLN A 521 17.03 -24.06 -20.59
CA GLN A 521 16.63 -24.44 -19.22
C GLN A 521 15.42 -23.62 -18.74
N SER A 522 15.45 -22.29 -18.93
CA SER A 522 14.33 -21.40 -18.60
C SER A 522 13.04 -21.77 -19.35
N SER A 523 13.15 -22.07 -20.65
CA SER A 523 12.00 -22.47 -21.48
C SER A 523 11.42 -23.81 -21.04
N ALA A 524 12.28 -24.79 -20.71
CA ALA A 524 11.87 -26.14 -20.31
C ALA A 524 11.00 -26.19 -19.04
N LEU A 525 11.04 -25.14 -18.21
CA LEU A 525 10.18 -25.00 -17.04
C LEU A 525 8.71 -24.68 -17.39
N ASN A 526 8.40 -24.37 -18.66
CA ASN A 526 7.05 -24.13 -19.19
C ASN A 526 6.24 -23.05 -18.42
N ALA A 527 6.93 -22.09 -17.79
CA ALA A 527 6.31 -21.06 -16.98
C ALA A 527 6.04 -19.78 -17.81
N GLN A 528 4.80 -19.60 -18.25
CA GLN A 528 4.38 -18.40 -19.00
C GLN A 528 4.32 -17.16 -18.09
N PRO A 529 4.66 -15.96 -18.60
CA PRO A 529 5.14 -15.63 -19.95
C PRO A 529 6.67 -15.76 -20.13
N VAL A 530 7.39 -16.19 -19.09
CA VAL A 530 8.86 -16.21 -19.05
C VAL A 530 9.44 -17.20 -20.06
N CYS A 531 8.83 -18.39 -20.21
CA CYS A 531 9.29 -19.36 -21.20
C CYS A 531 9.18 -18.83 -22.65
N ALA A 532 8.11 -18.12 -22.99
CA ALA A 532 7.97 -17.47 -24.30
C ALA A 532 9.03 -16.38 -24.52
N ALA A 533 9.44 -15.69 -23.45
CA ALA A 533 10.55 -14.73 -23.50
C ALA A 533 11.89 -15.43 -23.78
N ALA A 534 12.12 -16.57 -23.10
CA ALA A 534 13.30 -17.39 -23.30
C ALA A 534 13.36 -17.94 -24.73
N GLU A 535 12.24 -18.44 -25.28
CA GLU A 535 12.12 -18.89 -26.67
C GLU A 535 12.45 -17.79 -27.68
N ARG A 536 11.91 -16.58 -27.47
CA ARG A 536 12.30 -15.42 -28.29
C ARG A 536 13.79 -15.13 -28.16
N ASN A 537 14.36 -15.23 -26.96
CA ASN A 537 15.77 -14.99 -26.74
C ASN A 537 16.69 -16.12 -27.25
N MET A 538 16.20 -17.34 -27.45
CA MET A 538 16.89 -18.40 -28.20
C MET A 538 17.02 -18.07 -29.69
N ASN A 539 16.00 -17.44 -30.27
CA ASN A 539 16.01 -17.04 -31.68
C ASN A 539 16.74 -15.70 -31.91
N THR A 540 16.59 -14.75 -31.00
CA THR A 540 17.18 -13.40 -31.11
C THR A 540 17.86 -12.99 -29.82
N ALA A 541 19.16 -12.70 -29.90
CA ALA A 541 19.93 -12.26 -28.74
C ALA A 541 19.31 -11.02 -28.07
N PHE A 542 19.31 -11.02 -26.74
CA PHE A 542 18.87 -9.88 -25.94
C PHE A 542 19.85 -8.72 -26.11
N LYS A 543 19.32 -7.52 -26.36
CA LYS A 543 20.10 -6.32 -26.69
C LYS A 543 19.98 -5.26 -25.60
N ALA A 544 21.02 -4.45 -25.44
CA ALA A 544 21.09 -3.42 -24.40
C ALA A 544 19.91 -2.44 -24.41
N HIS A 545 19.35 -2.11 -25.59
CA HIS A 545 18.18 -1.23 -25.68
C HIS A 545 16.90 -1.83 -25.07
N GLN A 546 16.84 -3.15 -24.87
CA GLN A 546 15.69 -3.80 -24.23
C GLN A 546 15.71 -3.62 -22.70
N MET A 547 16.85 -3.22 -22.09
CA MET A 547 16.92 -2.90 -20.66
C MET A 547 16.19 -1.60 -20.27
N TRP A 548 15.81 -0.77 -21.24
CA TRP A 548 15.05 0.45 -20.99
C TRP A 548 13.64 0.18 -20.44
N SER A 549 13.05 -0.97 -20.78
CA SER A 549 11.71 -1.35 -20.33
C SER A 549 11.70 -2.17 -19.04
N VAL A 550 12.86 -2.39 -18.43
CA VAL A 550 13.04 -3.22 -17.23
C VAL A 550 13.21 -2.33 -16.02
N THR A 551 12.41 -2.54 -14.97
CA THR A 551 12.54 -1.80 -13.70
C THR A 551 12.77 -2.77 -12.55
N PRO A 552 13.89 -2.68 -11.80
CA PRO A 552 14.06 -3.42 -10.55
C PRO A 552 13.01 -2.95 -9.54
N GLU A 553 12.29 -3.89 -8.92
CA GLU A 553 11.15 -3.58 -8.05
C GLU A 553 11.33 -4.26 -6.69
N PHE A 554 11.34 -3.45 -5.63
CA PHE A 554 11.74 -3.87 -4.28
C PHE A 554 10.58 -4.46 -3.45
N VAL A 555 9.33 -4.20 -3.79
CA VAL A 555 8.19 -4.77 -3.06
C VAL A 555 7.95 -6.22 -3.44
N ILE A 556 7.94 -6.53 -4.73
CA ILE A 556 7.81 -7.90 -5.27
C ILE A 556 9.17 -8.61 -5.32
N GLY A 557 10.28 -7.89 -5.25
CA GLY A 557 11.62 -8.49 -5.33
C GLY A 557 11.92 -9.11 -6.70
N ALA A 558 11.45 -8.45 -7.77
CA ALA A 558 11.52 -8.96 -9.14
C ALA A 558 11.77 -7.82 -10.14
N ALA A 559 11.90 -8.18 -11.42
CA ALA A 559 11.93 -7.21 -12.51
C ALA A 559 10.52 -6.96 -13.05
N LEU A 560 10.08 -5.69 -13.08
CA LEU A 560 8.96 -5.30 -13.93
C LEU A 560 9.46 -5.20 -15.37
N ALA A 561 9.25 -6.26 -16.15
CA ALA A 561 9.67 -6.37 -17.53
C ALA A 561 8.52 -6.87 -18.42
N LYS A 562 8.56 -6.50 -19.70
CA LYS A 562 7.81 -7.25 -20.72
C LYS A 562 8.60 -8.52 -21.01
N TYR A 563 8.04 -9.65 -20.59
CA TYR A 563 8.56 -10.97 -20.92
C TYR A 563 8.32 -11.23 -22.39
#